data_AF-A0AAV7K988-F1
#
_entry.id   AF-A0AAV7K988-F1
#
_cell.length_a   1.000
_cell.length_b   1.000
_cell.length_c   1.000
_cell.angle_alpha   90.00
_cell.angle_beta   90.00
_cell.angle_gamma   90.00
#
_symmetry.space_group_name_H-M   'P 1'
#
loop_
_entity.id
_entity.type
_entity.pdbx_description
1 polymer ?
#
loop_
_entity_poly.entity_id
_entity_poly.type
_entity_poly.pdbx_seq_one_letter_code
_entity_poly.pdbx_strand_id
1 'polypeptide(L)'
;MKLTPLTIRILAYGANHGVTLLEASLRWMLHHSLLAGEYGDGLILGASSLEQTKENVEACQKGPLDPLVVAAFQEAWCLIKGVCPDYFR
;
A
#
# COMPACT_ATOMS: atom_id res chain seq x y z
N MET A 1 -4.96 -8.94 -17.18
CA MET A 1 -4.40 -8.63 -15.85
C MET A 1 -4.64 -9.83 -14.95
N LYS A 2 -3.71 -10.79 -14.88
CA LYS A 2 -3.90 -11.98 -14.02
C LYS A 2 -3.53 -11.58 -12.59
N LEU A 3 -4.51 -11.61 -11.69
CA LEU A 3 -4.28 -11.46 -10.25
C LEU A 3 -3.33 -12.58 -9.84
N THR A 4 -2.11 -12.22 -9.45
CA THR A 4 -1.15 -13.19 -8.91
C THR A 4 -1.66 -13.65 -7.53
N PRO A 5 -1.21 -14.81 -7.01
CA PRO A 5 -1.61 -15.31 -5.70
C PRO A 5 -1.44 -14.30 -4.56
N LEU A 6 -0.55 -13.34 -4.74
CA LEU A 6 -0.17 -12.29 -3.79
C LEU A 6 -1.23 -11.21 -3.65
N THR A 7 -1.75 -10.72 -4.78
CA THR A 7 -2.80 -9.69 -4.79
C THR A 7 -4.09 -10.24 -4.17
N ILE A 8 -4.38 -11.53 -4.37
CA ILE A 8 -5.57 -12.18 -3.81
C ILE A 8 -5.55 -12.17 -2.28
N ARG A 9 -4.39 -12.37 -1.64
CA ARG A 9 -4.31 -12.43 -0.18
C ARG A 9 -4.53 -11.05 0.45
N ILE A 10 -3.85 -10.02 -0.05
CA ILE A 10 -4.04 -8.65 0.45
C ILE A 10 -5.49 -8.19 0.22
N LEU A 11 -6.09 -8.54 -0.93
CA LEU A 11 -7.50 -8.26 -1.21
C LEU A 11 -8.45 -9.00 -0.26
N ALA A 12 -8.18 -10.27 0.06
CA ALA A 12 -9.00 -11.05 0.99
C ALA A 12 -8.97 -10.46 2.41
N TYR A 13 -7.79 -10.10 2.91
CA TYR A 13 -7.68 -9.46 4.21
C TYR A 13 -8.28 -8.04 4.18
N GLY A 14 -7.98 -7.24 3.16
CA GLY A 14 -8.51 -5.88 3.03
C GLY A 14 -10.05 -5.84 3.00
N ALA A 15 -10.67 -6.71 2.19
CA ALA A 15 -12.13 -6.81 2.10
C ALA A 15 -12.79 -7.21 3.44
N ASN A 16 -12.18 -8.15 4.17
CA ASN A 16 -12.68 -8.58 5.48
C ASN A 16 -12.52 -7.51 6.58
N HIS A 17 -11.65 -6.51 6.36
CA HIS A 17 -11.37 -5.43 7.32
C HIS A 17 -11.83 -4.05 6.80
N GLY A 18 -12.66 -4.03 5.75
CA GLY A 18 -13.29 -2.82 5.23
C GLY A 18 -12.34 -1.83 4.55
N VAL A 19 -11.18 -2.27 4.04
CA VAL A 19 -10.19 -1.42 3.37
C VAL A 19 -9.94 -1.88 1.93
N THR A 20 -9.95 -0.93 0.99
CA THR A 20 -9.60 -1.22 -0.40
C THR A 20 -8.09 -1.43 -0.55
N LEU A 21 -7.64 -2.12 -1.60
CA LEU A 21 -6.21 -2.33 -1.84
C LEU A 21 -5.44 -1.01 -2.02
N LEU A 22 -6.07 -0.03 -2.70
CA LEU A 22 -5.50 1.29 -2.91
C LEU A 22 -5.30 2.01 -1.58
N GLU A 23 -6.36 2.08 -0.77
CA GLU A 23 -6.30 2.70 0.56
C GLU A 23 -5.26 2.00 1.44
N ALA A 24 -5.25 0.66 1.43
CA ALA A 24 -4.31 -0.12 2.21
C ALA A 24 -2.86 0.16 1.78
N SER A 25 -2.60 0.28 0.48
CA SER A 25 -1.27 0.59 -0.04
C SER A 25 -0.80 1.99 0.35
N LEU A 26 -1.68 3.01 0.28
CA LEU A 26 -1.34 4.38 0.67
C LEU A 26 -1.08 4.50 2.17
N ARG A 27 -1.95 3.90 3.00
CA ARG A 27 -1.76 3.87 4.46
C ARG A 27 -0.53 3.05 4.85
N TRP A 28 -0.19 2.00 4.11
CA TRP A 28 1.06 1.25 4.31
C TRP A 28 2.28 2.15 4.10
N MET A 29 2.31 2.91 3.00
CA MET A 29 3.42 3.82 2.71
C MET A 29 3.61 4.87 3.80
N LEU A 30 2.54 5.41 4.37
CA LEU A 30 2.63 6.49 5.36
C LEU A 30 2.89 6.02 6.79
N HIS A 31 2.41 4.84 7.18
CA HIS A 31 2.42 4.40 8.58
C HIS A 31 3.31 3.18 8.85
N HIS A 32 3.67 2.41 7.82
CA HIS A 32 4.33 1.11 7.96
C HIS A 32 5.57 0.94 7.07
N SER A 33 5.98 2.00 6.36
CA SER A 33 7.21 2.03 5.58
C SER A 33 8.39 2.58 6.38
N LEU A 34 9.53 2.75 5.72
CA LEU A 34 10.70 3.41 6.29
C LEU A 34 10.72 4.93 6.06
N LEU A 35 9.70 5.50 5.41
CA LEU A 35 9.60 6.94 5.19
C LEU A 35 9.46 7.65 6.55
N ALA A 36 10.27 8.69 6.76
CA ALA A 36 10.17 9.51 7.95
C ALA A 36 10.08 11.00 7.57
N GLY A 37 8.94 11.61 7.89
CA GLY A 37 8.71 13.03 7.61
C GLY A 37 9.73 13.97 8.30
N GLU A 38 10.38 13.52 9.37
CA GLU A 38 11.48 14.23 10.03
C GLU A 38 12.71 14.44 9.12
N TYR A 39 12.93 13.57 8.14
CA TYR A 39 13.99 13.71 7.14
C TYR A 39 13.51 14.43 5.87
N GLY A 40 12.26 14.89 5.83
CA GLY A 40 11.65 15.50 4.65
C GLY A 40 11.16 14.49 3.61
N ASP A 41 11.02 13.21 3.99
CA ASP A 41 10.46 12.19 3.12
C ASP A 41 8.99 12.48 2.79
N GLY A 42 8.59 12.17 1.56
CA GLY A 42 7.24 12.40 1.07
C GLY A 42 6.75 11.31 0.13
N LEU A 43 5.42 11.19 0.04
CA LEU A 43 4.75 10.28 -0.90
C LEU A 43 4.22 11.08 -2.09
N ILE A 44 4.65 10.74 -3.30
CA ILE A 44 4.12 11.32 -4.53
C ILE A 44 2.85 10.56 -4.93
N LEU A 45 1.72 11.26 -5.00
CA LEU A 45 0.44 10.70 -5.42
C LEU A 45 0.27 10.80 -6.93
N GLY A 46 0.12 9.66 -7.60
CA GLY A 46 -0.28 9.57 -9.00
C GLY A 46 -1.77 9.28 -9.13
N ALA A 47 -2.46 10.03 -9.99
CA ALA A 47 -3.87 9.80 -10.32
C ALA A 47 -4.13 10.22 -11.78
N SER A 48 -5.12 9.60 -12.43
CA SER A 48 -5.57 9.96 -13.79
C SER A 48 -6.92 10.67 -13.80
N SER A 49 -7.56 10.86 -12.64
CA SER A 49 -8.76 11.67 -12.49
C SER A 49 -8.78 12.46 -11.18
N LEU A 50 -9.69 13.43 -11.10
CA LEU A 50 -9.90 14.22 -9.89
C LEU A 50 -10.49 13.38 -8.76
N GLU A 51 -11.39 12.46 -9.09
CA GLU A 51 -12.02 11.54 -8.14
C GLU A 51 -10.96 10.65 -7.47
N GLN A 52 -10.06 10.06 -8.26
CA GLN A 52 -8.92 9.30 -7.73
C GLN A 52 -8.01 10.14 -6.86
N THR A 53 -7.79 11.42 -7.23
CA THR A 53 -6.98 12.33 -6.42
C THR A 53 -7.61 12.55 -5.05
N LYS A 54 -8.92 12.77 -4.99
CA LYS A 54 -9.67 12.93 -3.74
C LYS A 54 -9.61 11.67 -2.89
N GLU A 55 -9.90 10.51 -3.46
CA GLU A 55 -9.82 9.21 -2.78
C GLU A 55 -8.41 8.94 -2.22
N ASN A 56 -7.37 9.23 -3.00
CA ASN A 56 -5.98 9.07 -2.57
C ASN A 56 -5.65 9.98 -1.38
N VAL A 57 -6.05 11.24 -1.43
CA VAL A 57 -5.82 12.21 -0.35
C VAL A 57 -6.56 11.80 0.92
N GLU A 58 -7.83 11.39 0.80
CA GLU A 58 -8.63 10.89 1.92
C GLU A 58 -7.99 9.64 2.55
N ALA A 59 -7.51 8.69 1.73
CA ALA A 59 -6.80 7.52 2.23
C ALA A 59 -5.52 7.88 3.00
N CYS A 60 -4.78 8.89 2.53
CA CYS A 60 -3.54 9.35 3.18
C CYS A 60 -3.78 9.99 4.56
N GLN A 61 -4.96 10.56 4.78
CA GLN A 61 -5.32 11.18 6.07
C GLN A 61 -5.77 10.16 7.12
N LYS A 62 -6.04 8.91 6.72
CA LYS A 62 -6.44 7.85 7.65
C LYS A 62 -5.24 7.35 8.45
N GLY A 63 -5.53 6.81 9.63
CA GLY A 63 -4.53 6.26 10.54
C GLY A 63 -3.93 4.92 10.11
N PRO A 64 -3.13 4.29 11.00
CA PRO A 64 -2.45 3.03 10.71
C PRO A 64 -3.43 1.90 10.36
N LEU A 65 -2.96 0.94 9.57
CA LEU A 65 -3.69 -0.28 9.22
C LEU A 65 -3.84 -1.26 10.39
N ASP A 66 -4.84 -2.13 10.27
CA ASP A 66 -5.01 -3.29 11.13
C ASP A 66 -3.78 -4.23 11.04
N PRO A 67 -3.28 -4.80 12.16
CA PRO A 67 -2.14 -5.71 12.16
C PRO A 67 -2.23 -6.90 11.19
N LEU A 68 -3.43 -7.42 10.91
CA LEU A 68 -3.62 -8.52 9.95
C LEU A 68 -3.38 -8.07 8.52
N VAL A 69 -3.83 -6.86 8.17
CA VAL A 69 -3.52 -6.26 6.86
C VAL A 69 -2.02 -5.99 6.77
N VAL A 70 -1.40 -5.55 7.87
CA VAL A 70 0.04 -5.30 7.91
C VAL A 70 0.84 -6.59 7.66
N ALA A 71 0.49 -7.67 8.35
CA ALA A 71 1.11 -8.98 8.16
C ALA A 71 0.97 -9.48 6.71
N ALA A 72 -0.20 -9.27 6.09
CA ALA A 72 -0.44 -9.67 4.71
C ALA A 72 0.52 -8.97 3.71
N PHE A 73 0.81 -7.68 3.91
CA PHE A 73 1.81 -6.95 3.10
C PHE A 73 3.23 -7.47 3.33
N GLN A 74 3.63 -7.75 4.58
CA GLN A 74 4.95 -8.30 4.87
C GLN A 74 5.17 -9.66 4.22
N GLU A 75 4.17 -10.54 4.32
CA GLU A 75 4.20 -11.85 3.68
C GLU A 75 4.27 -11.73 2.15
N ALA A 76 3.50 -10.81 1.57
CA ALA A 76 3.57 -10.55 0.14
C ALA A 76 4.96 -10.09 -0.29
N TRP A 77 5.60 -9.20 0.47
CA TRP A 77 6.98 -8.75 0.21
C TRP A 77 7.98 -9.91 0.27
N CYS A 78 7.90 -10.77 1.28
CA CYS A 78 8.77 -11.95 1.41
C CYS A 78 8.72 -12.87 0.18
N LEU A 79 7.57 -12.96 -0.48
CA LEU A 79 7.37 -13.79 -1.66
C LEU A 79 7.90 -13.15 -2.96
N ILE A 80 7.93 -11.81 -3.06
CA ILE A 80 8.35 -11.12 -4.30
C ILE A 80 9.74 -10.50 -4.26
N LYS A 81 10.33 -10.30 -3.08
CA LYS A 81 11.60 -9.58 -2.96
C LYS A 81 12.73 -10.17 -3.81
N GLY A 82 12.71 -11.49 -4.05
CA GLY A 82 13.71 -12.19 -4.88
C GLY A 82 13.60 -11.91 -6.39
N VAL A 83 12.48 -11.35 -6.85
CA VAL A 83 12.25 -10.96 -8.25
C VAL A 83 12.03 -9.45 -8.41
N CYS A 84 12.28 -8.68 -7.34
CA CYS A 84 12.15 -7.23 -7.38
C CYS A 84 13.29 -6.65 -8.25
N PRO A 85 12.98 -5.87 -9.30
CA PRO A 85 14.02 -5.23 -10.10
C PRO A 85 14.75 -4.16 -9.27
N ASP A 86 16.00 -3.91 -9.61
CA ASP A 86 16.76 -2.80 -9.03
C ASP A 86 16.06 -1.47 -9.32
N TYR A 87 16.13 -0.55 -8.36
CA TYR A 87 15.45 0.74 -8.46
C TYR A 87 16.17 1.71 -9.41
N PHE A 88 17.49 1.57 -9.56
CA PHE A 88 18.31 2.39 -10.43
C PHE A 88 18.37 1.77 -11.83
N ARG A 89 18.61 2.62 -12.83
CA ARG A 89 18.79 2.22 -14.23
C ARG A 89 19.98 2.94 -14.82
#